data_AF-A0A920V982-F1
#
_entry.id   AF-A0A920V982-F1
#
_cell.length_a   1.000
_cell.length_b   1.000
_cell.length_c   1.000
_cell.angle_alpha   90.00
_cell.angle_beta   90.00
_cell.angle_gamma   90.00
#
_symmetry.space_group_name_H-M   'P 1'
#
loop_
_entity.id
_entity.type
_entity.pdbx_description
1 polymer ?
#
loop_
_entity_poly.entity_id
_entity_poly.type
_entity_poly.pdbx_seq_one_letter_code
_entity_poly.pdbx_strand_id
1 'polypeptide(L)' 'MKRLKSLGKTITVMGGFEAANNVLLNSVQGIVELITVPGVINLDFADVKAVMSDKGRGIMGSARALQVLIEENKL' A
#
# COMPACT_ATOMS: atom_id res chain seq x y z
N MET A 1 18.91 -5.34 -7.66
CA MET A 1 19.11 -6.80 -7.48
C MET A 1 18.95 -7.33 -6.04
N LYS A 2 18.84 -6.49 -4.99
CA LYS A 2 18.83 -6.99 -3.59
C LYS A 2 17.49 -7.58 -3.11
N ARG A 3 16.35 -7.28 -3.75
CA ARG A 3 15.02 -7.79 -3.33
C ARG A 3 14.58 -9.09 -4.00
N LEU A 4 15.29 -9.57 -5.02
CA LEU A 4 14.99 -10.86 -5.66
C LEU A 4 15.52 -12.05 -4.84
N LYS A 5 16.48 -11.82 -3.92
CA LYS A 5 17.09 -12.89 -3.11
C LYS A 5 16.28 -13.27 -1.85
N SER A 6 15.34 -12.42 -1.40
CA SER A 6 14.54 -12.69 -0.20
C SER A 6 13.22 -13.41 -0.46
N LEU A 7 12.83 -13.57 -1.73
CA LEU A 7 11.82 -14.52 -2.15
C LEU A 7 12.56 -15.79 -2.56
N GLY A 8 12.17 -16.93 -2.00
CA GLY A 8 12.84 -18.23 -2.21
C GLY A 8 13.04 -18.56 -3.69
N LYS A 9 13.98 -19.46 -3.97
CA LYS A 9 14.55 -19.88 -5.27
C LYS A 9 13.57 -20.24 -6.43
N THR A 10 12.27 -19.97 -6.32
CA THR A 10 11.22 -20.49 -7.21
C THR A 10 10.25 -19.41 -7.70
N ILE A 11 10.68 -18.16 -7.88
CA ILE A 11 9.86 -17.16 -8.57
C ILE A 11 10.19 -17.15 -10.07
N THR A 12 9.19 -17.42 -10.91
CA THR A 12 9.28 -17.17 -12.35
C THR A 12 9.39 -15.66 -12.55
N VAL A 13 10.04 -15.22 -13.64
CA VAL A 13 10.13 -13.78 -13.97
C VAL A 13 8.75 -13.13 -13.97
N MET A 14 7.71 -13.85 -14.44
CA MET A 14 6.32 -13.38 -14.37
C MET A 14 5.81 -13.17 -12.94
N GLY A 15 6.04 -14.10 -12.00
CA GLY A 15 5.62 -13.93 -10.61
C GLY A 15 6.32 -12.76 -9.90
N GLY A 16 7.56 -12.44 -10.31
CA GLY A 16 8.26 -11.24 -9.85
C GLY A 16 7.63 -9.94 -10.34
N PHE A 17 7.22 -9.89 -11.61
CA PHE A 17 6.49 -8.73 -12.16
C PHE A 17 5.10 -8.59 -11.55
N GLU A 18 4.40 -9.69 -11.30
CA GLU A 18 3.10 -9.67 -10.63
C GLU A 18 3.20 -9.12 -9.21
N ALA A 19 4.20 -9.55 -8.44
CA ALA A 19 4.47 -8.99 -7.11
C ALA A 19 4.80 -7.49 -7.16
N ALA A 20 5.57 -7.04 -8.16
CA ALA A 20 5.87 -5.63 -8.36
C ALA A 20 4.61 -4.82 -8.73
N ASN A 21 3.77 -5.35 -9.62
CA ASN A 21 2.50 -4.75 -10.00
C ASN A 21 1.55 -4.64 -8.81
N ASN A 22 1.51 -5.65 -7.93
CA ASN A 22 0.71 -5.59 -6.71
C ASN A 22 1.18 -4.46 -5.77
N VAL A 23 2.48 -4.22 -5.64
CA VAL A 23 2.99 -3.08 -4.86
C VAL A 23 2.59 -1.74 -5.49
N LEU A 24 2.71 -1.61 -6.81
CA LEU A 24 2.32 -0.38 -7.54
C LEU A 24 0.80 -0.14 -7.43
N LEU A 25 0.00 -1.19 -7.59
CA LEU A 25 -1.46 -1.12 -7.48
C LEU A 25 -1.89 -0.68 -6.08
N ASN A 26 -1.38 -1.34 -5.04
CA ASN A 26 -1.65 -0.97 -3.66
C ASN A 26 -1.23 0.48 -3.36
N SER A 27 -0.18 0.96 -4.03
CA SER A 27 0.31 2.31 -3.86
C SER A 27 -0.64 3.38 -4.39
N VAL A 28 -1.17 3.15 -5.59
CA VAL A 28 -2.15 4.05 -6.21
C VAL A 28 -3.48 3.96 -5.44
N GLN A 29 -3.92 2.75 -5.10
CA GLN A 29 -5.15 2.49 -4.36
C GLN A 29 -5.16 3.25 -3.02
N GLY A 30 -4.08 3.20 -2.24
CA GLY A 30 -4.02 3.88 -0.93
C GLY A 30 -4.11 5.40 -1.03
N ILE A 31 -3.60 6.01 -2.09
CA ILE A 31 -3.72 7.46 -2.32
C ILE A 31 -5.15 7.82 -2.77
N VAL A 32 -5.72 7.01 -3.66
CA VAL A 32 -7.06 7.24 -4.22
C VAL A 32 -8.14 7.07 -3.16
N GLU A 33 -8.00 6.12 -2.24
CA GLU A 33 -8.96 5.90 -1.14
C GLU A 33 -9.06 7.11 -0.20
N LEU A 34 -7.98 7.85 0.03
CA LEU A 34 -7.97 9.07 0.84
C LEU A 34 -8.75 10.24 0.23
N ILE A 35 -9.03 10.17 -1.07
CA ILE A 35 -9.74 11.22 -1.84
C ILE A 35 -11.20 10.80 -2.10
N THR A 36 -11.42 9.51 -2.36
CA THR A 36 -12.72 9.00 -2.85
C THR A 36 -13.62 8.45 -1.77
N VAL A 37 -13.08 7.98 -0.64
CA VAL A 37 -13.89 7.46 0.47
C VAL A 37 -14.16 8.60 1.45
N PRO A 38 -15.43 8.98 1.68
CA PRO A 38 -15.76 9.99 2.67
C PRO A 38 -15.40 9.48 4.07
N GLY A 39 -14.36 10.04 4.65
CA GLY A 39 -13.92 9.78 6.03
C GLY A 39 -13.92 11.08 6.85
N VAL A 40 -13.59 10.95 8.14
CA VAL A 40 -13.46 12.11 9.06
C VAL A 40 -12.35 13.08 8.59
N ILE A 41 -11.35 12.56 7.88
CA ILE A 41 -10.29 13.33 7.21
C ILE A 41 -10.44 13.07 5.71
N ASN A 42 -10.87 14.09 4.97
CA ASN A 42 -10.94 14.05 3.51
C ASN A 42 -9.79 14.90 2.96
N LEU A 43 -8.94 14.31 2.13
CA LEU A 43 -7.89 15.04 1.40
C LEU A 43 -8.37 15.32 -0.01
N ASP A 44 -8.18 16.54 -0.50
CA ASP A 44 -8.57 16.87 -1.87
C ASP A 44 -7.49 16.44 -2.88
N PHE A 45 -7.88 16.36 -4.16
CA PHE A 45 -6.95 15.97 -5.22
C PHE A 45 -5.85 17.02 -5.46
N ALA A 46 -6.09 18.28 -5.11
CA ALA A 46 -5.14 19.36 -5.32
C ALA A 46 -3.95 19.27 -4.34
N ASP A 47 -4.22 18.95 -3.07
CA ASP A 47 -3.26 18.75 -1.99
C ASP A 47 -2.34 17.57 -2.29
N VAL A 48 -2.92 16.43 -2.70
CA VAL A 48 -2.15 15.24 -3.08
C VAL A 48 -1.25 15.55 -4.28
N LYS A 49 -1.80 16.21 -5.32
CA LYS A 49 -1.03 16.59 -6.50
C LYS A 49 0.12 17.54 -6.16
N ALA A 50 -0.11 18.54 -5.30
CA ALA A 50 0.92 19.49 -4.89
C ALA A 50 2.06 18.81 -4.11
N VAL A 51 1.73 17.90 -3.20
CA VAL A 51 2.74 17.15 -2.41
C VAL A 51 3.51 16.16 -3.27
N MET A 52 2.89 15.57 -4.31
CA MET A 52 3.55 14.59 -5.17
C MET A 52 4.34 15.18 -6.33
N SER A 53 4.02 16.40 -6.79
CA SER A 53 4.60 16.96 -8.02
C SER A 53 6.05 17.47 -7.86
N ASP A 54 6.50 17.82 -6.65
CA ASP A 54 7.78 18.54 -6.47
C ASP A 54 8.71 17.93 -5.41
N LYS A 55 8.41 16.72 -4.91
CA LYS A 55 9.14 16.14 -3.76
C LYS A 55 10.24 15.12 -4.09
N GLY A 56 10.47 14.82 -5.37
CA GLY A 56 11.50 13.87 -5.77
C GLY A 56 11.16 12.42 -5.39
N ARG A 57 12.12 11.64 -4.87
CA ARG A 57 11.92 10.21 -4.58
C ARG A 57 11.14 10.01 -3.28
N GLY A 58 9.97 9.38 -3.35
CA GLY A 58 9.17 8.95 -2.19
C GLY A 58 9.37 7.48 -1.84
N ILE A 59 9.11 7.13 -0.58
CA ILE A 59 9.02 5.74 -0.11
C ILE A 59 7.56 5.46 0.27
N MET A 60 7.03 4.32 -0.13
CA MET A 60 5.72 3.85 0.29
C MET A 60 5.81 2.54 1.06
N GLY A 61 5.18 2.50 2.23
CA GLY A 61 5.02 1.32 3.06
C GLY A 61 3.53 1.03 3.26
N SER A 62 3.15 -0.25 3.19
CA SER A 62 1.81 -0.72 3.52
C SER A 62 1.91 -1.71 4.68
N ALA A 63 1.05 -1.57 5.67
CA ALA A 63 0.89 -2.49 6.78
C ALA A 63 -0.60 -2.77 6.98
N ARG A 64 -0.96 -4.03 7.17
CA ARG A 64 -2.33 -4.44 7.51
C ARG A 64 -2.31 -5.01 8.91
N ALA A 65 -3.05 -4.39 9.83
CA ALA A 65 -3.32 -4.94 11.15
C ALA A 65 -4.65 -5.70 11.09
N LEU A 66 -4.65 -6.96 11.54
CA LEU A 66 -5.87 -7.71 11.72
C LEU A 66 -6.35 -7.46 13.16
N GLN A 67 -7.46 -6.74 13.32
CA GLN A 67 -8.11 -6.61 14.63
C GLN A 67 -8.69 -7.98 14.99
N VAL A 68 -8.08 -8.68 15.93
CA VAL A 68 -8.72 -9.84 16.56
C VAL A 68 -9.76 -9.28 17.52
N LEU A 69 -11.04 -9.54 17.24
CA LEU A 69 -12.09 -9.39 18.25
C LEU A 69 -11.78 -10.41 19.35
N ILE A 70 -11.25 -9.93 20.47
CA ILE A 70 -11.24 -10.71 21.70
C ILE A 70 -12.72 -10.74 22.11
N GLU A 71 -13.43 -11.80 21.71
CA GLU A 71 -14.69 -12.15 22.36
C GLU A 71 -14.32 -12.44 23.82
N GLU A 72 -14.69 -11.51 24.71
CA GLU A 72 -14.70 -11.78 26.13
C GLU A 72 -15.59 -13.00 26.35
N ASN A 73 -14.92 -14.13 26.61
CA ASN A 73 -15.55 -15.39 26.93
C ASN A 73 -16.41 -15.14 28.18
N LYS A 74 -17.72 -15.13 27.99
CA LYS A 74 -18.75 -15.06 29.02
C LYS A 74 -18.39 -15.99 30.19
N LEU A 75 -18.49 -15.43 31.40
CA LEU A 75 -18.79 -16.08 32.69
C LEU A 75 -18.27 -17.51 32.93
#